data_AF-A4L687-F1
#
_entry.id   AF-A4L687-F1
#
_cell.length_a   1.000
_cell.length_b   1.000
_cell.length_c   1.000
_cell.angle_alpha   90.00
_cell.angle_beta   90.00
_cell.angle_gamma   90.00
#
_symmetry.space_group_name_H-M   'P 1'
#
loop_
_entity.id
_entity.type
_entity.pdbx_description
1 polymer ?
#
loop_
_entity_poly.entity_id
_entity_poly.type
_entity_poly.pdbx_seq_one_letter_code
_entity_poly.pdbx_strand_id
1 'polypeptide(L)'
;AAGRYPHKTDQHNAPLDPNFSGAGRTVTDAEGRYRFITIRPGEYPWRNHYNAWRPAHIHFSLFGQAFLTRMVTQMYFPGDALLPYDPMFNCIANEGARQRLVAAFDWENTIPEQALGYRF
;
A
#
# COMPACT_ATOMS: atom_id res chain seq x y z
N ALA A 1 6.46 -8.30 -3.88
CA ALA A 1 6.01 -9.71 -3.85
C ALA A 1 6.28 -10.41 -2.52
N ALA A 2 7.52 -10.44 -1.99
CA ALA A 2 7.86 -11.30 -0.84
C ALA A 2 7.76 -10.64 0.55
N GLY A 3 7.11 -9.48 0.67
CA GLY A 3 7.01 -8.79 1.98
C GLY A 3 8.34 -8.29 2.56
N ARG A 4 9.36 -8.09 1.72
CA ARG A 4 10.70 -7.65 2.12
C ARG A 4 10.96 -6.20 1.71
N TYR A 5 11.29 -5.34 2.66
CA TYR A 5 11.72 -3.97 2.38
C TYR A 5 13.23 -3.93 2.10
N PRO A 6 13.69 -3.16 1.10
CA PRO A 6 15.11 -2.84 0.92
C PRO A 6 15.56 -1.80 1.94
N HIS A 7 15.42 -2.12 3.23
CA HIS A 7 15.76 -1.26 4.35
C HIS A 7 16.65 -2.01 5.34
N LYS A 8 17.71 -1.34 5.81
CA LYS A 8 18.74 -1.94 6.68
C LYS A 8 18.21 -2.60 7.96
N THR A 9 17.08 -2.12 8.48
CA THR A 9 16.48 -2.65 9.71
C THR A 9 15.50 -3.79 9.48
N ASP A 10 15.12 -4.06 8.23
CA ASP A 10 14.28 -5.22 7.94
C ASP A 10 15.16 -6.47 8.06
N GLN A 11 14.75 -7.42 8.91
CA GLN A 11 15.41 -8.70 9.15
C GLN A 11 14.50 -9.90 8.83
N HIS A 12 13.35 -9.66 8.18
CA HIS A 12 12.50 -10.72 7.64
C HIS A 12 13.27 -11.64 6.69
N ASN A 13 13.20 -12.95 6.91
CA ASN A 13 13.87 -13.96 6.09
C ASN A 13 13.13 -14.21 4.76
N ALA A 14 13.01 -13.16 3.96
CA ALA A 14 12.52 -13.19 2.59
C ALA A 14 13.57 -12.53 1.68
N PRO A 15 13.72 -13.01 0.43
CA PRO A 15 14.74 -12.50 -0.48
C PRO A 15 14.47 -11.05 -0.85
N LEU A 16 15.55 -10.28 -1.03
CA LEU A 16 15.48 -9.01 -1.76
C LEU A 16 15.41 -9.29 -3.26
N ASP A 17 14.64 -8.47 -3.97
CA ASP A 17 14.68 -8.43 -5.42
C ASP A 17 15.69 -7.35 -5.86
N PRO A 18 16.80 -7.72 -6.52
CA PRO A 18 17.81 -6.75 -6.94
C PRO A 18 17.30 -5.74 -7.97
N ASN A 19 16.16 -6.00 -8.63
CA ASN A 19 15.57 -5.12 -9.64
C ASN A 19 14.44 -4.24 -9.08
N PHE A 20 14.13 -4.31 -7.78
CA PHE A 20 13.01 -3.59 -7.18
C PHE A 20 13.45 -2.67 -6.04
N SER A 21 13.29 -1.35 -6.24
CA SER A 21 13.63 -0.34 -5.23
C SER A 21 12.52 -0.12 -4.19
N GLY A 22 11.26 -0.41 -4.52
CA GLY A 22 10.11 -0.21 -3.64
C GLY A 22 9.70 1.25 -3.38
N ALA A 23 10.24 2.21 -4.14
CA ALA A 23 9.92 3.63 -3.98
C ALA A 23 9.59 4.31 -5.31
N GLY A 24 8.68 5.29 -5.26
CA GLY A 24 8.29 6.09 -6.41
C GLY A 24 7.72 7.44 -5.98
N ARG A 25 7.73 8.42 -6.88
CA ARG A 25 7.09 9.72 -6.69
C ARG A 25 6.56 10.25 -8.01
N THR A 26 5.48 11.00 -7.96
CA THR A 26 4.93 11.71 -9.12
C THR A 26 4.25 12.99 -8.65
N VAL A 27 3.89 13.86 -9.59
CA VAL A 27 3.04 15.03 -9.37
C VAL A 27 1.68 14.72 -10.00
N THR A 28 0.60 15.11 -9.35
CA THR A 28 -0.75 14.96 -9.91
C THR A 28 -0.89 15.79 -11.18
N ASP A 29 -1.68 15.31 -12.14
CA ASP A 29 -2.02 16.07 -13.34
C ASP A 29 -2.96 17.25 -13.04
N ALA A 30 -3.37 17.97 -14.09
CA ALA A 30 -4.26 19.13 -13.98
C ALA A 30 -5.66 18.77 -13.42
N GLU A 31 -6.08 17.51 -13.55
CA GLU A 31 -7.33 16.98 -13.01
C GLU A 31 -7.14 16.33 -11.62
N GLY A 32 -5.94 16.40 -11.04
CA GLY A 32 -5.63 15.87 -9.72
C GLY A 32 -5.36 14.36 -9.69
N ARG A 33 -5.22 13.70 -10.84
CA ARG A 33 -4.98 12.26 -10.95
C ARG A 33 -3.49 11.94 -10.80
N TYR A 34 -3.19 10.75 -10.30
CA TYR A 34 -1.83 10.20 -10.23
C TYR A 34 -1.83 8.76 -10.70
N ARG A 35 -0.67 8.27 -11.17
CA ARG A 35 -0.52 6.87 -11.59
C ARG A 35 0.86 6.35 -11.20
N PHE A 36 0.88 5.10 -10.74
CA PHE A 36 2.08 4.32 -10.53
C PHE A 36 1.91 2.95 -11.20
N ILE A 37 3.02 2.38 -11.67
CA ILE A 37 3.12 0.96 -12.04
C ILE A 37 4.13 0.35 -11.08
N THR A 38 3.72 -0.71 -10.38
CA THR A 38 4.53 -1.37 -9.36
C THR A 38 4.13 -2.84 -9.24
N ILE A 39 4.90 -3.59 -8.46
CA ILE A 39 4.57 -4.97 -8.08
C ILE A 39 3.71 -4.94 -6.82
N ARG A 40 2.61 -5.70 -6.80
CA ARG A 40 1.82 -5.87 -5.57
C ARG A 40 2.74 -6.33 -4.42
N PRO A 41 2.80 -5.59 -3.30
CA PRO A 41 3.59 -5.98 -2.15
C PRO A 41 3.05 -7.28 -1.56
N GLY A 42 3.93 -8.05 -0.94
CA GLY A 42 3.49 -9.20 -0.14
C GLY A 42 3.16 -8.76 1.27
N GLU A 43 2.34 -9.54 1.94
CA GLU A 43 2.15 -9.52 3.38
C GLU A 43 3.50 -9.80 4.08
N TYR A 44 3.70 -9.24 5.28
CA TYR A 44 4.95 -9.47 6.02
C TYR A 44 4.72 -9.57 7.53
N PRO A 45 5.53 -10.39 8.23
CA PRO A 45 5.43 -10.52 9.67
C PRO A 45 6.07 -9.32 10.37
N TRP A 46 5.54 -8.99 11.54
CA TRP A 46 6.08 -7.93 12.39
C TRP A 46 5.87 -8.29 13.86
N ARG A 47 6.58 -7.60 14.76
CA ARG A 47 6.69 -8.01 16.17
C ARG A 47 5.69 -7.31 17.09
N ASN A 48 4.45 -7.09 16.63
CA ASN A 48 3.39 -6.47 17.44
C ASN A 48 2.78 -7.46 18.45
N HIS A 49 2.47 -8.67 18.00
CA HIS A 49 2.16 -9.83 18.85
C HIS A 49 2.84 -11.07 18.27
N TYR A 50 2.73 -12.23 18.95
CA TYR A 50 3.55 -13.42 18.67
C TYR A 50 3.48 -13.98 17.24
N ASN A 51 2.41 -13.66 16.49
CA ASN A 51 2.19 -14.10 15.10
C ASN A 51 1.51 -12.97 14.29
N ALA A 52 2.01 -11.74 14.43
CA ALA A 52 1.42 -10.60 13.75
C ALA A 52 1.89 -10.52 12.30
N TRP A 53 0.96 -10.25 11.39
CA TRP A 53 1.21 -10.02 9.98
C TRP A 53 0.57 -8.71 9.56
N ARG A 54 1.21 -7.98 8.65
CA ARG A 54 0.61 -6.83 7.99
C ARG A 54 -0.03 -7.31 6.67
N PRO A 55 -1.24 -6.84 6.32
CA PRO A 55 -1.84 -7.03 5.00
C PRO A 55 -0.93 -6.44 3.92
N ALA A 56 -1.14 -6.81 2.66
CA ALA A 56 -0.48 -6.18 1.54
C ALA A 56 -0.85 -4.69 1.51
N HIS A 57 0.15 -3.80 1.57
CA HIS A 57 -0.10 -2.35 1.58
C HIS A 57 1.00 -1.55 0.91
N ILE A 58 0.63 -0.36 0.41
CA ILE A 58 1.54 0.65 -0.11
C ILE A 58 1.44 1.90 0.77
N HIS A 59 2.59 2.42 1.20
CA HIS A 59 2.64 3.69 1.93
C HIS A 59 2.52 4.86 0.97
N PHE A 60 1.68 5.84 1.33
CA PHE A 60 1.49 7.07 0.58
C PHE A 60 1.90 8.29 1.42
N SER A 61 2.49 9.27 0.75
CA SER A 61 2.88 10.54 1.33
C SER A 61 2.44 11.66 0.38
N LEU A 62 1.45 12.44 0.81
CA LEU A 62 0.84 13.50 0.01
C LEU A 62 1.23 14.87 0.57
N PHE A 63 1.56 15.79 -0.35
CA PHE A 63 1.72 17.21 -0.10
C PHE A 63 0.59 17.93 -0.83
N GLY A 64 -0.40 18.45 -0.10
CA GLY A 64 -1.45 19.27 -0.68
C GLY A 64 -1.02 20.73 -0.85
N GLN A 65 -1.97 21.62 -1.11
CA GLN A 65 -1.70 23.04 -1.40
C GLN A 65 -1.21 23.85 -0.19
N ALA A 66 -1.38 23.32 1.02
CA ALA A 66 -0.97 23.97 2.25
C ALA A 66 -0.36 22.97 3.24
N PHE A 67 0.46 23.46 4.18
CA PHE A 67 1.06 22.60 5.21
C PHE A 67 0.02 21.80 6.01
N LEU A 68 -1.13 22.40 6.31
CA LEU A 68 -2.25 21.76 7.01
C LEU A 68 -2.85 20.56 6.27
N THR A 69 -2.57 20.40 4.97
CA THR A 69 -3.07 19.30 4.13
C THR A 69 -2.04 18.19 3.91
N ARG A 70 -0.89 18.24 4.61
CA ARG A 70 0.13 17.18 4.58
C ARG A 70 -0.45 15.89 5.17
N MET A 71 -0.37 14.78 4.44
CA MET A 71 -0.90 13.50 4.90
C MET A 71 0.04 12.32 4.58
N VAL A 72 0.22 11.43 5.55
CA VAL A 72 0.80 10.09 5.34
C VAL A 72 -0.27 9.07 5.64
N THR A 73 -0.44 8.09 4.75
CA THR A 73 -1.43 7.02 4.90
C THR A 73 -0.92 5.71 4.28
N GLN A 74 -1.74 4.67 4.34
CA GLN A 74 -1.50 3.38 3.71
C GLN A 74 -2.71 3.00 2.87
N MET A 75 -2.46 2.49 1.68
CA MET A 75 -3.45 1.85 0.81
C MET A 75 -3.37 0.34 0.98
N TYR A 76 -4.51 -0.33 1.07
CA TYR A 76 -4.64 -1.79 1.13
C TYR A 76 -5.31 -2.34 -0.13
N PHE A 77 -5.25 -3.65 -0.33
CA PHE A 77 -5.87 -4.33 -1.47
C PHE A 77 -7.21 -4.97 -1.10
N PRO A 78 -8.18 -5.03 -2.02
CA PRO A 78 -9.49 -5.61 -1.74
C PRO A 78 -9.39 -7.12 -1.53
N GLY A 79 -10.13 -7.63 -0.55
CA GLY A 79 -10.20 -9.06 -0.24
C GLY A 79 -9.01 -9.64 0.54
N ASP A 80 -8.10 -8.81 1.03
CA ASP A 80 -7.01 -9.26 1.90
C ASP A 80 -7.56 -9.79 3.24
N ALA A 81 -7.32 -11.08 3.51
CA ALA A 81 -7.84 -11.77 4.68
C ALA A 81 -7.24 -11.29 6.02
N LEU A 82 -6.13 -10.54 5.99
CA LEU A 82 -5.49 -10.01 7.20
C LEU A 82 -6.13 -8.71 7.69
N LEU A 83 -6.89 -7.99 6.85
CA LEU A 83 -7.49 -6.69 7.21
C LEU A 83 -8.32 -6.72 8.50
N PRO A 84 -9.21 -7.72 8.75
CA PRO A 84 -9.98 -7.77 9.98
C PRO A 84 -9.12 -7.90 11.25
N TYR A 85 -7.89 -8.38 11.12
CA TYR A 85 -6.99 -8.67 12.24
C TYR A 85 -5.86 -7.66 12.39
N ASP A 86 -5.57 -6.85 11.37
CA ASP A 86 -4.47 -5.89 11.39
C ASP A 86 -4.75 -4.74 12.37
N PRO A 87 -3.95 -4.59 13.44
CA PRO A 87 -4.14 -3.51 14.40
C PRO A 87 -3.92 -2.11 13.79
N MET A 88 -3.12 -2.02 12.72
CA MET A 88 -2.91 -0.74 12.02
C MET A 88 -4.11 -0.32 11.18
N PHE A 89 -4.78 -1.25 10.52
CA PHE A 89 -6.06 -0.99 9.85
C PHE A 89 -7.16 -0.67 10.88
N ASN A 90 -7.23 -1.45 11.96
CA ASN A 90 -8.30 -1.35 12.96
C ASN A 90 -8.12 -0.20 13.97
N CYS A 91 -6.98 0.52 13.99
CA CYS A 91 -6.80 1.68 14.86
C CYS A 91 -7.71 2.86 14.48
N ILE A 92 -8.22 2.88 13.24
CA ILE A 92 -9.20 3.86 12.78
C ILE A 92 -10.58 3.39 13.23
N ALA A 93 -11.19 4.06 14.20
CA ALA A 93 -12.47 3.64 14.79
C ALA A 93 -13.63 3.62 13.79
N ASN A 94 -13.68 4.60 12.88
CA ASN A 94 -14.75 4.70 11.88
C ASN A 94 -14.56 3.69 10.75
N GLU A 95 -15.52 2.78 10.58
CA GLU A 95 -15.45 1.74 9.55
C GLU A 95 -15.45 2.30 8.13
N GLY A 96 -16.29 3.30 7.83
CA GLY A 96 -16.30 3.95 6.52
C GLY A 96 -14.95 4.57 6.16
N ALA A 97 -14.24 5.13 7.15
CA ALA A 97 -12.89 5.66 6.97
C ALA A 97 -11.86 4.55 6.70
N ARG A 98 -11.98 3.39 7.36
CA ARG A 98 -11.15 2.21 7.06
C ARG A 98 -11.36 1.74 5.63
N GLN A 99 -12.62 1.63 5.18
CA GLN A 99 -12.93 1.19 3.82
C GLN A 99 -12.38 2.13 2.75
N ARG A 100 -12.25 3.42 3.03
CA ARG A 100 -11.57 4.38 2.13
C ARG A 100 -10.06 4.14 1.99
N LEU A 101 -9.46 3.28 2.80
CA LEU A 101 -8.05 2.87 2.65
C LEU A 101 -7.88 1.64 1.76
N VAL A 102 -8.97 0.97 1.38
CA VAL A 102 -8.94 -0.24 0.54
C VAL A 102 -9.15 0.17 -0.91
N ALA A 103 -8.17 -0.08 -1.77
CA ALA A 103 -8.30 0.19 -3.20
C ALA A 103 -9.39 -0.67 -3.84
N ALA A 104 -10.01 -0.16 -4.90
CA ALA A 104 -10.94 -0.92 -5.72
C ALA A 104 -10.20 -1.51 -6.93
N PHE A 105 -10.54 -2.75 -7.31
CA PHE A 105 -10.12 -3.27 -8.62
C PHE A 105 -10.75 -2.43 -9.73
N ASP A 106 -9.98 -2.11 -10.77
CA ASP A 106 -10.39 -1.19 -11.83
C ASP A 106 -10.04 -1.76 -13.21
N TRP A 107 -11.06 -2.31 -13.89
CA TRP A 107 -10.94 -2.88 -15.24
C TRP A 107 -10.48 -1.86 -16.27
N GLU A 108 -10.99 -0.62 -16.18
CA GLU A 108 -10.75 0.44 -17.18
C GLU A 108 -9.29 0.88 -17.23
N ASN A 109 -8.55 0.65 -16.14
CA ASN A 109 -7.15 1.04 -16.00
C ASN A 109 -6.19 -0.16 -15.96
N THR A 110 -6.68 -1.36 -16.29
CA THR A 110 -5.80 -2.51 -16.58
C THR A 110 -4.98 -2.25 -17.85
N ILE A 111 -3.84 -2.92 -17.97
CA ILE A 111 -3.09 -3.02 -19.23
C ILE A 111 -3.22 -4.48 -19.69
N PRO A 112 -3.90 -4.74 -20.83
CA PRO A 112 -4.06 -6.09 -21.35
C PRO A 112 -2.73 -6.85 -21.42
N GLU A 113 -2.73 -8.09 -20.93
CA GLU A 113 -1.58 -9.01 -20.91
C GLU A 113 -0.36 -8.54 -20.10
N GLN A 114 -0.44 -7.40 -19.39
CA GLN A 114 0.72 -6.82 -18.70
C GLN A 114 0.47 -6.51 -17.22
N ALA A 115 -0.64 -5.85 -16.87
CA ALA A 115 -0.85 -5.38 -15.51
C ALA A 115 -2.34 -5.24 -15.14
N LEU A 116 -2.67 -5.61 -13.90
CA LEU A 116 -3.96 -5.32 -13.29
C LEU A 116 -4.04 -3.84 -12.85
N GLY A 117 -5.26 -3.29 -12.81
CA GLY A 117 -5.56 -1.94 -12.37
C GLY A 117 -6.21 -1.89 -11.00
N TYR A 118 -5.78 -0.95 -10.16
CA TYR A 118 -6.42 -0.62 -8.88
C TYR A 118 -6.59 0.89 -8.77
N ARG A 119 -7.76 1.31 -8.29
CA ARG A 119 -8.10 2.72 -8.03
C ARG A 119 -8.14 2.99 -6.54
N PHE A 120 -7.40 4.01 -6.13
CA PHE A 120 -7.31 4.51 -4.77
C PHE A 120 -7.48 6.02 -4.73
#